data_AF-A0A162LC61-F1
#
_entry.id   AF-A0A162LC61-F1
#
_cell.length_a   1.000
_cell.length_b   1.000
_cell.length_c   1.000
_cell.angle_alpha   90.00
_cell.angle_beta   90.00
_cell.angle_gamma   90.00
#
_symmetry.space_group_name_H-M   'P 1'
#
loop_
_entity.id
_entity.type
_entity.pdbx_description
1 polymer ?
#
loop_
_entity_poly.entity_id
_entity_poly.type
_entity_poly.pdbx_seq_one_letter_code
_entity_poly.pdbx_strand_id
1 'polypeptide(L)'
;MTQIQILKVKTIRNRHSTLEVSGYIGQNRFYGYLEGVCLTISTPHPLNSKQVENFEEKLQELFPVSYDGKFKKKEIDLIMKDAPFIFSV
;
A
#
# COMPACT_ATOMS: atom_id res chain seq x y z
N MET A 1 16.76 -0.80 -9.45
CA MET A 1 16.12 -0.17 -8.28
C MET A 1 14.80 0.39 -8.75
N THR A 2 13.67 -0.11 -8.25
CA THR A 2 12.35 0.32 -8.72
C THR A 2 11.77 1.31 -7.71
N GLN A 3 11.41 2.50 -8.17
CA GLN A 3 10.79 3.51 -7.31
C GLN A 3 9.29 3.29 -7.23
N ILE A 4 8.73 3.36 -6.02
CA ILE A 4 7.30 3.28 -5.76
C ILE A 4 6.87 4.61 -5.15
N GLN A 5 5.80 5.18 -5.71
CA GLN A 5 5.13 6.35 -5.19
C GLN A 5 3.70 5.97 -4.83
N ILE A 6 3.31 6.14 -3.57
CA ILE A 6 1.93 5.98 -3.12
C ILE A 6 1.26 7.34 -3.10
N LEU A 7 0.17 7.45 -3.85
CA LEU A 7 -0.61 8.68 -3.94
C LEU A 7 -1.90 8.63 -3.12
N LYS A 8 -2.45 7.42 -2.95
CA LYS A 8 -3.76 7.27 -2.38
C LYS A 8 -3.92 5.91 -1.73
N VAL A 9 -4.37 5.94 -0.48
CA VAL A 9 -4.75 4.76 0.28
C VAL A 9 -6.15 4.96 0.83
N LYS A 10 -6.98 3.92 0.75
CA LYS A 10 -8.38 3.96 1.19
C LYS A 10 -8.79 2.67 1.85
N THR A 11 -9.61 2.78 2.90
CA THR A 11 -10.34 1.63 3.43
C THR A 11 -11.50 1.27 2.51
N ILE A 12 -11.76 -0.02 2.33
CA ILE A 12 -12.88 -0.51 1.55
C ILE A 12 -14.09 -0.76 2.46
N ARG A 13 -15.27 -0.27 2.06
CA ARG A 13 -16.52 -0.56 2.80
C ARG A 13 -16.74 -2.07 2.85
N ASN A 14 -17.08 -2.60 4.02
CA ASN A 14 -17.29 -4.03 4.30
C ASN A 14 -16.04 -4.93 4.18
N ARG A 15 -14.83 -4.36 4.04
CA ARG A 15 -13.56 -5.11 4.15
C ARG A 15 -12.63 -4.41 5.12
N HIS A 16 -12.84 -4.68 6.41
CA HIS A 16 -12.19 -3.94 7.49
C HIS A 16 -10.68 -4.19 7.59
N SER A 17 -10.18 -5.28 7.02
CA SER A 17 -8.77 -5.66 7.01
C SER A 17 -8.12 -5.45 5.64
N THR A 18 -8.75 -4.68 4.75
CA THR A 18 -8.23 -4.43 3.40
C THR A 18 -8.07 -2.94 3.12
N LEU A 19 -6.89 -2.57 2.64
CA LEU A 19 -6.61 -1.25 2.07
C LEU A 19 -6.51 -1.34 0.56
N GLU A 20 -7.18 -0.40 -0.11
CA GLU A 20 -6.94 -0.07 -1.50
C GLU A 20 -5.75 0.90 -1.57
N VAL A 21 -4.70 0.54 -2.31
CA VAL A 21 -3.47 1.32 -2.48
C VAL A 21 -3.28 1.62 -3.95
N SER A 22 -2.96 2.86 -4.30
CA SER A 22 -2.69 3.24 -5.68
C SER A 22 -1.63 4.34 -5.79
N GLY A 23 -0.96 4.35 -6.93
CA GLY A 23 0.13 5.28 -7.20
C GLY A 23 0.92 4.88 -8.44
N TYR A 24 2.24 5.02 -8.38
CA TYR A 24 3.14 4.72 -9.49
C TYR A 24 4.25 3.74 -9.08
N ILE A 25 4.55 2.78 -9.96
CA ILE A 25 5.76 1.94 -9.94
C ILE A 25 6.59 2.39 -11.14
N GLY A 26 7.73 3.05 -10.87
CA GLY A 26 8.46 3.82 -11.88
C GLY A 26 7.56 4.89 -12.50
N GLN A 27 7.32 4.79 -13.81
CA GLN A 27 6.45 5.71 -14.54
C GLN A 27 5.02 5.18 -14.74
N ASN A 28 4.73 3.97 -14.26
CA ASN A 28 3.48 3.28 -14.56
C ASN A 28 2.53 3.32 -13.38
N ARG A 29 1.25 3.57 -13.64
CA ARG A 29 0.22 3.50 -12.61
C ARG A 29 0.08 2.07 -12.13
N PHE A 30 -0.07 1.91 -10.83
CA PHE A 30 -0.47 0.65 -10.22
C PHE A 30 -1.72 0.84 -9.38
N TYR A 31 -2.41 -0.26 -9.17
CA TYR A 31 -3.52 -0.36 -8.24
C TYR A 31 -3.41 -1.69 -7.50
N GLY A 32 -3.60 -1.68 -6.20
CA GLY A 32 -3.41 -2.86 -5.37
C GLY A 32 -4.28 -2.90 -4.13
N TYR A 33 -4.32 -4.08 -3.53
CA TYR A 33 -5.02 -4.36 -2.30
C TYR A 33 -4.04 -4.94 -1.28
N LEU A 34 -3.95 -4.32 -0.11
CA LEU A 34 -3.26 -4.88 1.05
C LEU A 34 -4.31 -5.51 1.97
N GLU A 35 -4.34 -6.83 2.06
CA GLU A 35 -5.23 -7.57 2.96
C GLU A 35 -4.40 -8.14 4.12
N GLY A 36 -4.51 -7.50 5.28
CA GLY A 36 -3.63 -7.76 6.41
C GLY A 36 -2.17 -7.48 6.05
N VAL A 37 -1.43 -8.55 5.74
CA VAL A 37 0.00 -8.52 5.39
C VAL A 37 0.27 -8.83 3.91
N CYS A 38 -0.73 -9.29 3.16
CA CYS A 38 -0.57 -9.75 1.77
C CYS A 38 -0.95 -8.64 0.79
N LEU A 39 -0.03 -8.30 -0.12
CA LEU A 39 -0.22 -7.27 -1.12
C LEU A 39 -0.49 -7.90 -2.49
N THR A 40 -1.66 -7.62 -3.04
CA THR A 40 -2.02 -7.94 -4.42
C THR A 40 -1.90 -6.69 -5.28
N ILE A 41 -0.99 -6.66 -6.26
CA ILE A 41 -0.76 -5.51 -7.14
C ILE A 41 -1.18 -5.85 -8.57
N SER A 42 -1.95 -4.96 -9.18
CA SER A 42 -2.20 -4.92 -10.62
C SER A 42 -1.39 -3.78 -11.25
N THR A 43 -0.43 -4.14 -12.09
CA THR A 43 0.49 -3.22 -12.78
C THR A 43 0.93 -3.83 -14.10
N PRO A 44 1.13 -3.05 -15.18
CA PRO A 44 1.72 -3.54 -16.42
C PRO A 44 3.20 -3.92 -16.27
N HIS A 45 3.86 -3.50 -15.18
CA HIS A 45 5.23 -3.88 -14.86
C HIS A 45 5.27 -4.76 -13.61
N PRO A 46 5.43 -6.09 -13.76
CA PRO A 46 5.50 -6.99 -12.62
C PRO A 46 6.74 -6.71 -11.78
N LEU A 47 6.55 -6.59 -10.47
CA LEU A 47 7.64 -6.61 -9.49
C LEU A 47 8.11 -8.07 -9.33
N ASN A 48 9.41 -8.27 -9.07
CA ASN A 48 9.89 -9.59 -8.66
C ASN A 48 9.53 -9.88 -7.19
N SER A 49 9.61 -11.13 -6.75
CA SER A 49 9.19 -11.54 -5.39
C SER A 49 9.86 -10.73 -4.28
N LYS A 50 11.16 -10.46 -4.40
CA LYS A 50 11.90 -9.66 -3.41
C LYS A 50 11.43 -8.20 -3.35
N GLN A 51 11.06 -7.64 -4.50
CA GLN A 51 10.49 -6.29 -4.56
C GLN A 51 9.07 -6.22 -4.01
N VAL A 52 8.29 -7.29 -4.17
CA VAL A 52 6.97 -7.41 -3.55
C VAL A 52 7.11 -7.48 -2.03
N GLU A 53 8.01 -8.32 -1.52
CA GLU A 53 8.31 -8.43 -0.07
C GLU A 53 8.75 -7.08 0.50
N ASN A 54 9.71 -6.41 -0.13
CA ASN A 54 10.15 -5.08 0.29
C ASN A 54 9.00 -4.06 0.29
N PHE A 55 8.08 -4.14 -0.68
CA PHE A 55 6.93 -3.24 -0.76
C PHE A 55 5.90 -3.57 0.33
N GLU A 56 5.64 -4.85 0.61
CA GLU A 56 4.79 -5.29 1.72
C GLU A 56 5.32 -4.76 3.05
N GLU A 57 6.61 -4.92 3.33
CA GLU A 57 7.24 -4.40 4.55
C GLU A 57 7.08 -2.88 4.66
N LYS A 58 7.37 -2.13 3.58
CA LYS A 58 7.20 -0.67 3.56
C LYS A 58 5.75 -0.23 3.77
N LEU A 59 4.79 -0.97 3.22
CA LEU A 59 3.38 -0.69 3.45
C LEU A 59 2.95 -0.99 4.88
N GLN A 60 3.46 -2.07 5.49
CA GLN A 60 3.17 -2.40 6.88
C GLN A 60 3.78 -1.39 7.86
N GLU A 61 4.97 -0.85 7.57
CA GLU A 61 5.56 0.25 8.32
C GLU A 61 4.71 1.52 8.25
N LEU A 62 4.19 1.85 7.05
CA LEU A 62 3.34 3.04 6.85
C LEU A 62 1.94 2.86 7.42
N PHE A 63 1.35 1.68 7.24
CA PHE A 63 -0.02 1.35 7.61
C PHE A 63 -0.02 0.10 8.50
N PRO A 64 0.40 0.21 9.77
CA PRO A 64 0.38 -0.92 10.68
C PRO A 64 -1.05 -1.39 10.91
N VAL A 65 -1.26 -2.71 10.89
CA VAL A 65 -2.54 -3.32 11.23
C VAL A 65 -2.78 -3.09 12.74
N SER A 66 -3.93 -2.50 13.08
CA SER A 66 -4.29 -2.33 14.50
C SER A 66 -4.45 -3.67 15.21
N TYR A 67 -4.35 -3.67 16.54
CA TYR A 67 -4.49 -4.86 17.38
C TYR A 67 -5.82 -5.62 17.19
N ASP A 68 -6.87 -4.95 16.72
CA ASP A 68 -8.18 -5.54 16.39
C ASP A 68 -8.24 -6.14 14.97
N GLY A 69 -7.13 -6.14 14.24
CA GLY A 69 -7.01 -6.66 12.88
C GLY A 69 -7.65 -5.75 11.81
N LYS A 70 -8.00 -4.51 12.16
CA LYS A 70 -8.76 -3.61 11.28
C LYS A 70 -7.99 -2.33 10.96
N PHE A 71 -8.15 -1.86 9.73
CA PHE A 71 -7.68 -0.53 9.35
C PHE A 71 -8.74 0.51 9.67
N LYS A 72 -8.41 1.47 10.54
CA LYS A 72 -9.32 2.57 10.84
C LYS A 72 -9.10 3.69 9.86
N LYS A 73 -10.18 4.08 9.17
CA LYS A 73 -10.15 5.18 8.20
C LYS A 73 -9.51 6.46 8.76
N LYS A 74 -9.76 6.81 10.03
CA LYS A 74 -9.16 8.00 10.67
C LYS A 74 -7.63 7.93 10.76
N GLU A 75 -7.07 6.75 11.02
CA GLU A 75 -5.62 6.53 11.08
C GLU A 75 -5.02 6.63 9.68
N ILE A 76 -5.65 5.98 8.70
CA ILE A 76 -5.24 6.07 7.28
C ILE A 76 -5.31 7.52 6.77
N ASP A 77 -6.40 8.24 7.04
CA ASP A 77 -6.59 9.64 6.65
C ASP A 77 -5.54 10.54 7.32
N LEU A 78 -5.08 10.22 8.53
CA LEU A 78 -4.02 10.95 9.23
C LEU A 78 -2.66 10.71 8.57
N ILE A 79 -2.29 9.45 8.33
CA ILE A 79 -1.04 9.06 7.66
C ILE A 79 -1.00 9.70 6.26
N MET A 80 -2.07 9.60 5.49
CA MET A 80 -2.16 10.13 4.14
C MET A 80 -2.09 11.66 4.04
N LYS A 81 -2.10 12.41 5.15
CA LYS A 81 -1.84 13.88 5.11
C LYS A 81 -0.42 14.21 4.67
N ASP A 82 0.53 13.32 4.95
CA ASP A 82 1.94 13.48 4.60
C ASP A 82 2.27 12.89 3.22
N ALA A 83 1.25 12.46 2.47
CA ALA A 83 1.42 11.95 1.11
C ALA A 83 1.90 13.05 0.14
N PRO A 84 2.63 12.68 -0.93
CA PRO A 84 2.88 11.32 -1.40
C PRO A 84 4.06 10.63 -0.72
N PHE A 85 3.91 9.33 -0.44
CA PHE A 85 5.02 8.50 0.06
C PHE A 85 5.84 7.97 -1.10
N ILE A 86 7.17 8.07 -1.01
CA ILE A 86 8.08 7.64 -2.06
C ILE A 86 9.17 6.78 -1.43
N PHE A 87 9.37 5.57 -1.96
CA PHE A 87 10.43 4.67 -1.53
C PHE A 87 10.91 3.79 -2.69
N SER A 88 12.05 3.14 -2.49
CA SER A 88 12.68 2.27 -3.49
C SER A 88 12.62 0.82 -3.03
N VAL A 89 12.30 -0.09 -3.97
CA VAL A 89 12.24 -1.55 -3.74
C VAL A 89 13.11 -2.35 -4.69
#